data_AF-A0A9E2RM52-F1
#
_entry.id   AF-A0A9E2RM52-F1
#
_cell.length_a   1.000
_cell.length_b   1.000
_cell.length_c   1.000
_cell.angle_alpha   90.00
_cell.angle_beta   90.00
_cell.angle_gamma   90.00
#
_symmetry.space_group_name_H-M   'P 1'
#
loop_
_entity.id
_entity.type
_entity.pdbx_description
1 polymer ?
#
loop_
_entity_poly.entity_id
_entity_poly.type
_entity_poly.pdbx_seq_one_letter_code
_entity_poly.pdbx_strand_id
1 'polypeptide(L)'
;MKKVGGRLTLLVLVVVVSVIFFIPSYQPFYQALPDWLKKVMPSKGITLGLDLQGGIHLVMEVDEDRAVEIAVDRSVVSLQDLLVDKKIPVESVTRTGPTQITIQFQNAELKAQIQKMIDDYPIFSETESAGSANRLVWELREMEIKRIKDSAINQALETIRNRIDQFGVAEPMVQRQGLKQIVVQLPGVKEPRRAKDLIKETALLEFKMLDEDNQLKLDLPARIPKEKEAEILKQAESKLPVGDQILFERVVDKDTGREYRIPYLVKKRVMLTGDVLSDARVSIGQFNDPYVSITFDAKGGREFERITAENVKKRMAIVLDNTIY
;
A
#
# COMPACT_ATOMS: atom_id res chain seq x y z
N MET A 1 42.76 -34.90 -47.54
CA MET A 1 42.03 -35.34 -46.33
C MET A 1 41.84 -34.12 -45.41
N LYS A 2 40.59 -33.68 -45.17
CA LYS A 2 40.31 -32.51 -44.31
C LYS A 2 40.88 -32.79 -42.91
N LYS A 3 41.69 -31.86 -42.35
CA LYS A 3 42.40 -32.03 -41.06
C LYS A 3 41.41 -32.35 -39.94
N VAL A 4 41.21 -33.64 -39.68
CA VAL A 4 40.35 -34.17 -38.60
C VAL A 4 40.79 -33.62 -37.23
N GLY A 5 42.09 -33.38 -37.06
CA GLY A 5 42.67 -32.82 -35.83
C GLY A 5 42.08 -31.47 -35.41
N GLY A 6 41.82 -30.54 -36.34
CA GLY A 6 41.26 -29.23 -35.99
C GLY A 6 39.80 -29.30 -35.49
N ARG A 7 39.03 -30.27 -35.97
CA ARG A 7 37.66 -30.53 -35.48
C ARG A 7 37.69 -31.21 -34.11
N LEU A 8 38.64 -32.11 -33.90
CA LEU A 8 38.82 -32.80 -32.63
C LEU A 8 39.22 -31.82 -31.52
N THR A 9 40.15 -30.90 -31.80
CA THR A 9 40.55 -29.85 -30.85
C THR A 9 39.39 -28.93 -30.50
N LEU A 10 38.56 -28.57 -31.48
CA LEU A 10 37.38 -27.73 -31.23
C LEU A 10 36.31 -28.47 -30.42
N LEU A 11 36.09 -29.75 -30.67
CA LEU A 11 35.19 -30.60 -29.87
C LEU A 11 35.65 -30.70 -28.41
N VAL A 12 36.94 -30.97 -28.19
CA VAL A 12 37.51 -31.04 -26.84
C VAL A 12 37.39 -29.70 -26.13
N LEU A 13 37.67 -28.59 -26.81
CA LEU A 13 37.50 -27.25 -26.26
C LEU A 13 36.04 -27.01 -25.81
N VAL A 14 35.07 -27.32 -26.67
CA VAL A 14 33.65 -27.16 -26.36
C VAL A 14 33.24 -28.02 -25.17
N VAL A 15 33.70 -29.28 -25.10
CA VAL A 15 33.41 -30.17 -23.96
C VAL A 15 34.00 -29.61 -22.66
N VAL A 16 35.25 -29.14 -22.69
CA VAL A 16 35.90 -28.55 -21.51
C VAL A 16 35.17 -27.29 -21.05
N VAL A 17 34.78 -26.41 -21.97
CA VAL A 17 33.99 -25.22 -21.65
C VAL A 17 32.63 -25.62 -21.07
N SER A 18 31.91 -26.57 -21.67
CA SER A 18 30.64 -27.06 -21.14
C SER A 18 30.75 -27.62 -19.72
N VAL A 19 31.82 -28.36 -19.41
CA VAL A 19 32.08 -28.88 -18.06
C VAL A 19 32.36 -27.73 -17.09
N ILE A 20 33.17 -26.74 -17.48
CA ILE A 20 33.44 -25.55 -16.66
C ILE A 20 32.15 -24.80 -16.31
N PHE A 21 31.21 -24.67 -17.25
CA PHE A 21 29.91 -24.02 -17.01
C PHE A 21 28.94 -24.89 -16.20
N PHE A 22 29.09 -26.21 -16.18
CA PHE A 22 28.21 -27.12 -15.45
C PHE A 22 28.62 -27.30 -13.98
N ILE A 23 29.93 -27.27 -13.68
CA ILE A 23 30.52 -27.46 -12.34
C ILE A 23 29.82 -26.66 -11.23
N PRO A 24 29.45 -25.38 -11.40
CA PRO A 24 28.77 -24.58 -10.37
C PRO A 24 27.39 -25.13 -9.96
N SER A 25 26.76 -25.98 -10.78
CA SER A 25 25.48 -26.62 -10.47
C SER A 25 25.59 -27.70 -9.39
N TYR A 26 26.79 -28.21 -9.13
CA TYR A 26 27.02 -29.21 -8.08
C TYR A 26 27.79 -28.57 -6.92
N GLN A 27 27.01 -27.95 -6.01
CA GLN A 27 27.50 -27.18 -4.84
C GLN A 27 28.65 -27.86 -4.06
N PRO A 28 28.61 -29.18 -3.77
CA PRO A 28 29.66 -29.84 -2.98
C PRO A 28 31.02 -29.84 -3.68
N PHE A 29 31.05 -30.03 -5.01
CA PHE A 29 32.30 -30.04 -5.77
C PHE A 29 32.81 -28.63 -6.02
N TYR A 30 31.92 -27.67 -6.27
CA TYR A 30 32.29 -26.27 -6.44
C TYR A 30 32.98 -25.69 -5.20
N GLN A 31 32.48 -26.01 -3.99
CA GLN A 31 33.10 -25.57 -2.74
C GLN A 31 34.50 -26.14 -2.51
N ALA A 32 34.79 -27.34 -3.01
CA ALA A 32 36.10 -28.00 -2.90
C ALA A 32 37.17 -27.42 -3.83
N LEU A 33 36.82 -26.50 -4.75
CA LEU A 33 37.78 -25.93 -5.69
C LEU A 33 38.67 -24.85 -5.05
N PRO A 34 39.93 -24.72 -5.50
CA PRO A 34 40.82 -23.63 -5.08
C PRO A 34 40.22 -22.25 -5.38
N ASP A 35 40.48 -21.27 -4.49
CA ASP A 35 39.88 -19.93 -4.59
C ASP A 35 40.28 -19.17 -5.87
N TRP A 36 41.48 -19.41 -6.39
CA TRP A 36 41.93 -18.82 -7.67
C TRP A 36 41.06 -19.28 -8.85
N LEU A 37 40.54 -20.51 -8.81
CA LEU A 37 39.70 -21.09 -9.86
C LEU A 37 38.27 -20.56 -9.74
N LYS A 38 37.73 -20.46 -8.52
CA LYS A 38 36.41 -19.88 -8.24
C LYS A 38 36.28 -18.41 -8.68
N LYS A 39 37.40 -17.66 -8.71
CA LYS A 39 37.41 -16.25 -9.16
C LYS A 39 37.31 -16.09 -10.68
N VAL A 40 37.71 -17.09 -11.45
CA VAL A 40 37.73 -17.07 -12.93
C VAL A 40 36.54 -17.83 -13.52
N MET A 41 35.98 -18.80 -12.79
CA MET A 41 34.86 -19.61 -13.24
C MET A 41 33.49 -18.96 -12.95
N PRO A 42 32.44 -19.32 -13.70
CA PRO A 42 31.08 -18.88 -13.41
C PRO A 42 30.67 -19.29 -11.99
N SER A 43 30.01 -18.39 -11.26
CA SER A 43 29.58 -18.64 -9.87
C SER A 43 28.12 -19.06 -9.74
N LYS A 44 27.35 -19.02 -10.83
CA LYS A 44 25.92 -19.38 -10.87
C LYS A 44 25.76 -20.70 -11.63
N GLY A 45 25.24 -21.71 -10.94
CA GLY A 45 24.83 -22.98 -11.55
C GLY A 45 23.44 -22.90 -12.18
N ILE A 46 22.91 -24.06 -12.59
CA ILE A 46 21.52 -24.19 -13.06
C ILE A 46 20.56 -23.77 -11.94
N THR A 47 19.64 -22.85 -12.25
CA THR A 47 18.58 -22.45 -11.33
C THR A 47 17.52 -23.54 -11.27
N LEU A 48 17.16 -23.93 -10.06
CA LEU A 48 16.15 -24.97 -9.84
C LEU A 48 14.78 -24.30 -9.69
N GLY A 49 13.78 -24.82 -10.41
CA GLY A 49 12.41 -24.36 -10.27
C GLY A 49 11.82 -24.70 -8.89
N LEU A 50 10.64 -24.16 -8.61
CA LEU A 50 9.91 -24.37 -7.35
C LEU A 50 9.79 -25.86 -6.96
N ASP A 51 9.50 -26.73 -7.93
CA ASP A 51 9.27 -28.15 -7.67
C ASP A 51 10.56 -28.91 -7.29
N LEU A 52 11.72 -28.38 -7.70
CA LEU A 52 13.03 -29.01 -7.46
C LEU A 52 13.75 -28.41 -6.25
N GLN A 53 13.60 -27.10 -6.02
CA GLN A 53 14.24 -26.38 -4.92
C GLN A 53 13.34 -26.26 -3.67
N GLY A 54 12.05 -26.55 -3.81
CA GLY A 54 11.03 -26.19 -2.84
C GLY A 54 10.78 -24.67 -2.82
N GLY A 55 9.75 -24.24 -2.08
CA GLY A 55 9.43 -22.82 -1.92
C GLY A 55 7.94 -22.59 -1.67
N ILE A 56 7.42 -21.45 -2.15
CA ILE A 56 5.99 -21.14 -2.08
C ILE A 56 5.40 -20.78 -3.44
N HIS A 57 4.17 -21.22 -3.65
CA HIS A 57 3.28 -20.78 -4.72
C HIS A 57 2.03 -20.18 -4.08
N LEU A 58 1.77 -18.90 -4.33
CA LEU A 58 0.62 -18.19 -3.79
C LEU A 58 -0.22 -17.66 -4.95
N VAL A 59 -1.52 -17.89 -4.89
CA VAL A 59 -2.52 -17.23 -5.73
C VAL A 59 -3.31 -16.31 -4.83
N MET A 60 -3.33 -15.02 -5.17
CA MET A 60 -3.98 -13.99 -4.39
C MET A 60 -4.96 -13.23 -5.28
N GLU A 61 -6.05 -12.75 -4.69
CA GLU A 61 -7.04 -11.94 -5.38
C GLU A 61 -6.95 -10.50 -4.86
N VAL A 62 -7.02 -9.53 -5.77
CA VAL A 62 -7.00 -8.10 -5.43
C VAL A 62 -8.42 -7.65 -5.11
N ASP A 63 -8.60 -6.93 -4.00
CA ASP A 63 -9.87 -6.30 -3.64
C ASP A 63 -10.11 -5.04 -4.48
N GLU A 64 -10.58 -5.26 -5.70
CA GLU A 64 -10.88 -4.23 -6.70
C GLU A 64 -12.01 -3.28 -6.27
N ASP A 65 -13.01 -3.81 -5.57
CA ASP A 65 -14.18 -3.03 -5.18
C ASP A 65 -13.81 -2.04 -4.08
N ARG A 66 -12.98 -2.46 -3.12
CA ARG A 66 -12.44 -1.56 -2.10
C ARG A 66 -11.59 -0.43 -2.69
N ALA A 67 -10.83 -0.71 -3.75
CA ALA A 67 -10.05 0.32 -4.44
C ALA A 67 -10.94 1.41 -5.07
N VAL A 68 -12.10 1.01 -5.63
CA VAL A 68 -13.09 1.95 -6.18
C VAL A 68 -13.69 2.81 -5.06
N GLU A 69 -14.07 2.21 -3.93
CA GLU A 69 -14.59 2.96 -2.78
C GLU A 69 -13.60 4.02 -2.28
N ILE A 70 -12.32 3.66 -2.16
CA ILE A 70 -11.25 4.58 -1.73
C ILE A 70 -11.09 5.73 -2.73
N ALA A 71 -11.14 5.44 -4.03
CA ALA A 71 -11.05 6.47 -5.07
C ALA A 71 -12.23 7.46 -5.00
N VAL A 72 -13.44 6.96 -4.71
CA VAL A 72 -14.63 7.79 -4.50
C VAL A 72 -14.48 8.65 -3.24
N ASP A 73 -14.03 8.07 -2.12
CA ASP A 73 -13.79 8.82 -0.88
C ASP A 73 -12.74 9.93 -1.08
N ARG A 74 -11.65 9.67 -1.81
CA ARG A 74 -10.66 10.69 -2.19
C ARG A 74 -11.27 11.80 -3.07
N SER A 75 -12.16 11.42 -3.98
CA SER A 75 -12.86 12.36 -4.85
C SER A 75 -13.82 13.25 -4.06
N VAL A 76 -14.52 12.71 -3.05
CA VAL A 76 -15.37 13.49 -2.13
C VAL A 76 -14.56 14.60 -1.46
N VAL A 77 -13.39 14.27 -0.91
CA VAL A 77 -12.52 15.27 -0.26
C VAL A 77 -12.05 16.34 -1.25
N SER A 78 -11.62 15.92 -2.44
CA SER A 78 -11.15 16.84 -3.48
C SER A 78 -12.25 17.79 -3.95
N LEU A 79 -13.48 17.28 -4.08
CA LEU A 79 -14.65 18.08 -4.42
C LEU A 79 -15.03 19.06 -3.31
N GLN A 80 -14.97 18.64 -2.03
CA GLN A 80 -15.19 19.54 -0.89
C GLN A 80 -14.20 20.71 -0.91
N ASP A 81 -12.91 20.43 -1.09
CA ASP A 81 -11.87 21.47 -1.15
C ASP A 81 -12.13 22.44 -2.32
N LEU A 82 -12.46 21.92 -3.50
CA LEU A 82 -12.79 22.76 -4.67
C LEU A 82 -14.04 23.62 -4.47
N LEU A 83 -15.07 23.12 -3.79
CA LEU A 83 -16.29 23.86 -3.49
C LEU A 83 -16.03 25.01 -2.52
N VAL A 84 -15.18 24.78 -1.51
CA VAL A 84 -14.72 25.80 -0.57
C VAL A 84 -13.92 26.88 -1.30
N ASP A 85 -12.98 26.50 -2.16
CA ASP A 85 -12.16 27.44 -2.94
C ASP A 85 -13.00 28.31 -3.87
N LYS A 86 -14.02 27.72 -4.53
CA LYS A 86 -14.97 28.47 -5.37
C LYS A 86 -16.07 29.18 -4.58
N LYS A 87 -16.07 29.10 -3.25
CA LYS A 87 -17.06 29.72 -2.35
C LYS A 87 -18.50 29.31 -2.66
N ILE A 88 -18.71 28.06 -3.09
CA ILE A 88 -20.03 27.52 -3.38
C ILE A 88 -20.57 26.89 -2.09
N PRO A 89 -21.62 27.45 -1.47
CA PRO A 89 -22.16 26.91 -0.23
C PRO A 89 -22.91 25.59 -0.50
N VAL A 90 -22.36 24.49 0.00
CA VAL A 90 -23.00 23.17 0.02
C VAL A 90 -23.27 22.74 1.45
N GLU A 91 -24.35 22.00 1.67
CA GLU A 91 -24.72 21.48 2.99
C GLU A 91 -23.87 20.25 3.35
N SER A 92 -23.74 19.32 2.41
CA SER A 92 -22.88 18.14 2.58
C SER A 92 -22.45 17.55 1.24
N VAL A 93 -21.26 16.95 1.23
CA VAL A 93 -20.74 16.11 0.14
C VAL A 93 -20.40 14.78 0.76
N THR A 94 -21.12 13.72 0.39
CA THR A 94 -20.98 12.41 1.01
C THR A 94 -21.02 11.30 -0.03
N ARG A 95 -20.34 10.19 0.24
CA ARG A 95 -20.48 8.96 -0.54
C ARG A 95 -21.78 8.25 -0.13
N THR A 96 -22.63 7.88 -1.10
CA THR A 96 -23.93 7.20 -0.84
C THR A 96 -24.00 5.81 -1.51
N GLY A 97 -22.86 5.28 -1.95
CA GLY A 97 -22.73 3.96 -2.56
C GLY A 97 -21.27 3.64 -2.87
N PRO A 98 -20.95 2.48 -3.46
CA PRO A 98 -19.57 2.15 -3.82
C PRO A 98 -19.00 3.11 -4.90
N THR A 99 -19.86 3.62 -5.77
CA THR A 99 -19.51 4.44 -6.94
C THR A 99 -20.16 5.84 -6.93
N GLN A 100 -20.98 6.15 -5.91
CA GLN A 100 -21.89 7.29 -5.93
C GLN A 100 -21.53 8.37 -4.91
N ILE A 101 -21.54 9.62 -5.36
CA ILE A 101 -21.35 10.82 -4.54
C ILE A 101 -22.65 11.62 -4.58
N THR A 102 -23.13 12.01 -3.39
CA THR A 102 -24.27 12.92 -3.23
C THR A 102 -23.77 14.26 -2.74
N ILE A 103 -24.21 15.34 -3.41
CA ILE A 103 -24.12 16.71 -2.92
C ILE A 103 -25.49 17.24 -2.57
N GLN A 104 -25.61 17.79 -1.37
CA GLN A 104 -26.81 18.50 -0.90
C GLN A 104 -26.53 20.00 -0.87
N PHE A 105 -27.47 20.80 -1.35
CA PHE A 105 -27.36 22.26 -1.45
C PHE A 105 -28.69 22.94 -1.17
N GLN A 106 -28.64 24.20 -0.73
CA GLN A 106 -29.83 24.92 -0.26
C GLN A 106 -30.69 25.48 -1.39
N ASN A 107 -30.08 25.93 -2.49
CA ASN A 107 -30.76 26.65 -3.57
C ASN A 107 -30.51 25.98 -4.92
N ALA A 108 -31.58 25.76 -5.70
CA ALA A 108 -31.55 25.15 -7.03
C ALA A 108 -30.67 25.91 -8.04
N GLU A 109 -30.43 27.21 -7.84
CA GLU A 109 -29.52 28.02 -8.69
C GLU A 109 -28.05 27.55 -8.60
N LEU A 110 -27.66 26.94 -7.47
CA LEU A 110 -26.32 26.39 -7.29
C LEU A 110 -26.10 25.12 -8.10
N LYS A 111 -27.18 24.41 -8.47
CA LYS A 111 -27.11 23.20 -9.30
C LYS A 111 -26.36 23.47 -10.60
N ALA A 112 -26.67 24.57 -11.29
CA ALA A 112 -26.03 24.89 -12.57
C ALA A 112 -24.53 25.20 -12.43
N GLN A 113 -24.12 25.86 -11.34
CA GLN A 113 -22.71 26.17 -11.07
C GLN A 113 -21.91 24.91 -10.74
N ILE A 114 -22.50 24.05 -9.93
CA ILE A 114 -21.92 22.76 -9.53
C ILE A 114 -21.82 21.83 -10.74
N GLN A 115 -22.87 21.77 -11.58
CA GLN A 115 -22.86 20.98 -12.81
C GLN A 115 -21.73 21.41 -13.74
N LYS A 116 -21.63 22.72 -14.03
CA LYS A 116 -20.58 23.26 -14.90
C LYS A 116 -19.19 22.95 -14.36
N MET A 117 -18.99 23.00 -13.04
CA MET A 117 -17.72 22.63 -12.42
C MET A 117 -17.36 21.16 -12.65
N ILE A 118 -18.35 20.26 -12.65
CA ILE A 118 -18.11 18.82 -12.75
C ILE A 118 -18.07 18.32 -14.18
N ASP A 119 -18.70 19.04 -15.11
CA ASP A 119 -18.49 18.85 -16.54
C ASP A 119 -17.00 19.00 -16.93
N ASP A 120 -16.25 19.84 -16.20
CA ASP A 120 -14.78 19.97 -16.36
C ASP A 120 -14.02 18.70 -15.89
N TYR A 121 -14.67 17.80 -15.15
CA TYR A 121 -14.12 16.54 -14.62
C TYR A 121 -14.90 15.31 -15.14
N PRO A 122 -14.55 14.78 -16.33
CA PRO A 122 -15.28 13.70 -17.00
C PRO A 122 -15.08 12.31 -16.36
N ILE A 123 -14.86 12.24 -15.05
CA ILE A 123 -14.80 10.99 -14.27
C ILE A 123 -16.18 10.57 -13.71
N PHE A 124 -17.09 11.52 -13.46
CA PHE A 124 -18.43 11.28 -12.92
C PHE A 124 -19.56 11.65 -13.89
N SER A 125 -20.60 10.83 -13.98
CA SER A 125 -21.84 11.10 -14.72
C SER A 125 -22.99 11.39 -13.76
N GLU A 126 -23.87 12.33 -14.12
CA GLU A 126 -25.08 12.61 -13.34
C GLU A 126 -26.05 11.45 -13.46
N THR A 127 -26.52 10.98 -12.31
CA THR A 127 -27.65 10.04 -12.24
C THR A 127 -28.86 10.86 -11.79
N GLU A 128 -29.95 10.77 -12.54
CA GLU A 128 -31.19 11.49 -12.20
C GLU A 128 -31.61 11.15 -10.77
N SER A 129 -31.56 12.15 -9.89
CA SER A 129 -32.04 12.01 -8.52
C SER A 129 -33.56 12.02 -8.55
N ALA A 130 -34.19 10.86 -8.36
CA ALA A 130 -35.63 10.74 -8.18
C ALA A 130 -36.08 11.57 -6.94
N GLY A 131 -36.58 12.78 -7.16
CA GLY A 131 -37.49 13.44 -6.23
C GLY A 131 -36.94 14.49 -5.25
N SER A 132 -35.78 15.13 -5.46
CA SER A 132 -35.37 16.25 -4.60
C SER A 132 -34.60 17.34 -5.36
N ALA A 133 -35.17 18.55 -5.44
CA ALA A 133 -34.59 19.72 -6.12
C ALA A 133 -33.24 20.17 -5.55
N ASN A 134 -32.92 19.74 -4.33
CA ASN A 134 -31.77 20.17 -3.53
C ASN A 134 -30.67 19.09 -3.39
N ARG A 135 -30.76 18.03 -4.21
CA ARG A 135 -29.82 16.91 -4.17
C ARG A 135 -29.32 16.60 -5.58
N LEU A 136 -28.00 16.44 -5.71
CA LEU A 136 -27.35 16.01 -6.93
C LEU A 136 -26.56 14.75 -6.64
N VAL A 137 -26.79 13.71 -7.44
CA VAL A 137 -26.11 12.43 -7.31
C VAL A 137 -25.31 12.22 -8.59
N TRP A 138 -24.01 11.97 -8.43
CA TRP A 138 -23.19 11.48 -9.52
C TRP A 138 -22.65 10.11 -9.22
N GLU A 139 -22.44 9.39 -10.30
CA GLU A 139 -21.89 8.05 -10.30
C GLU A 139 -20.60 8.03 -11.12
N LEU A 140 -19.63 7.28 -10.64
CA LEU A 140 -18.37 7.07 -11.34
C LEU A 140 -18.61 6.34 -12.66
N ARG A 141 -18.08 6.87 -13.78
CA ARG A 141 -18.28 6.24 -15.10
C ARG A 141 -17.67 4.83 -15.13
N GLU A 142 -18.30 3.90 -15.85
CA GLU A 142 -17.81 2.51 -15.98
C GLU A 142 -16.37 2.42 -16.50
N MET A 143 -15.98 3.29 -17.45
CA MET A 143 -14.61 3.33 -17.95
C MET A 143 -13.60 3.69 -16.85
N GLU A 144 -13.99 4.60 -15.95
CA GLU A 144 -13.14 5.02 -14.84
C GLU A 144 -13.07 3.95 -13.75
N ILE A 145 -14.19 3.28 -13.45
CA ILE A 145 -14.23 2.10 -12.57
C ILE A 145 -13.23 1.05 -13.09
N LYS A 146 -13.29 0.70 -14.38
CA LYS A 146 -12.37 -0.28 -14.96
C LYS A 146 -10.91 0.18 -14.87
N ARG A 147 -10.63 1.46 -15.13
CA ARG A 147 -9.29 2.04 -15.01
C ARG A 147 -8.74 1.92 -13.59
N ILE A 148 -9.55 2.22 -12.59
CA ILE A 148 -9.16 2.11 -11.17
C ILE A 148 -8.88 0.65 -10.81
N LYS A 149 -9.74 -0.28 -11.22
CA LYS A 149 -9.55 -1.72 -10.98
C LYS A 149 -8.26 -2.24 -11.60
N ASP A 150 -8.00 -1.93 -12.87
CA ASP A 150 -6.75 -2.31 -13.55
C ASP A 150 -5.52 -1.66 -12.89
N SER A 151 -5.61 -0.39 -12.49
CA SER A 151 -4.55 0.31 -11.76
C SER A 151 -4.27 -0.33 -10.39
N ALA A 152 -5.31 -0.77 -9.68
CA ALA A 152 -5.18 -1.43 -8.37
C ALA A 152 -4.41 -2.74 -8.48
N ILE A 153 -4.65 -3.53 -9.53
CA ILE A 153 -3.90 -4.76 -9.80
C ILE A 153 -2.44 -4.46 -10.10
N ASN A 154 -2.16 -3.47 -10.95
CA ASN A 154 -0.78 -3.09 -11.30
C ASN A 154 -0.03 -2.57 -10.07
N GLN A 155 -0.69 -1.77 -9.23
CA GLN A 155 -0.13 -1.29 -7.97
C GLN A 155 0.17 -2.43 -7.01
N ALA A 156 -0.75 -3.40 -6.89
CA ALA A 156 -0.55 -4.58 -6.06
C ALA A 156 0.63 -5.43 -6.57
N LEU A 157 0.76 -5.63 -7.88
CA LEU A 157 1.87 -6.35 -8.50
C LEU A 157 3.21 -5.69 -8.15
N GLU A 158 3.30 -4.37 -8.30
CA GLU A 158 4.51 -3.62 -7.99
C GLU A 158 4.84 -3.63 -6.50
N THR A 159 3.83 -3.51 -5.64
CA THR A 159 3.99 -3.60 -4.18
C THR A 159 4.54 -4.97 -3.77
N ILE A 160 3.97 -6.05 -4.33
CA ILE A 160 4.41 -7.42 -4.05
C ILE A 160 5.84 -7.63 -4.55
N ARG A 161 6.18 -7.17 -5.76
CA ARG A 161 7.54 -7.25 -6.29
C ARG A 161 8.54 -6.57 -5.36
N ASN A 162 8.30 -5.32 -4.98
CA ASN A 162 9.17 -4.57 -4.08
C ASN A 162 9.35 -5.23 -2.70
N ARG A 163 8.28 -5.85 -2.16
CA ARG A 163 8.38 -6.61 -0.89
C ARG A 163 9.21 -7.88 -1.02
N ILE A 164 9.12 -8.55 -2.16
CA ILE A 164 9.83 -9.82 -2.37
C ILE A 164 11.33 -9.60 -2.55
N ASP A 165 11.73 -8.52 -3.21
CA ASP A 165 13.15 -8.19 -3.43
C ASP A 165 13.94 -8.07 -2.10
N GLN A 166 13.25 -7.81 -0.98
CA GLN A 166 13.84 -7.75 0.35
C GLN A 166 14.24 -9.13 0.93
N PHE A 167 13.72 -10.24 0.42
CA PHE A 167 14.00 -11.59 0.95
C PHE A 167 15.27 -12.23 0.38
N GLY A 168 15.91 -11.61 -0.62
CA GLY A 168 17.13 -12.14 -1.24
C GLY A 168 16.93 -13.49 -1.92
N VAL A 169 15.70 -13.79 -2.37
CA VAL A 169 15.40 -14.95 -3.21
C VAL A 169 15.98 -14.74 -4.61
N ALA A 170 16.54 -15.80 -5.19
CA ALA A 170 17.37 -15.67 -6.39
C ALA A 170 16.57 -15.19 -7.61
N GLU A 171 15.31 -15.63 -7.77
CA GLU A 171 14.48 -15.34 -8.95
C GLU A 171 12.97 -15.45 -8.60
N PRO A 172 12.37 -14.43 -7.96
CA PRO A 172 10.93 -14.44 -7.70
C PRO A 172 10.12 -14.21 -8.97
N MET A 173 9.01 -14.91 -9.11
CA MET A 173 8.04 -14.65 -10.19
C MET A 173 6.76 -14.05 -9.61
N VAL A 174 6.42 -12.85 -10.08
CA VAL A 174 5.17 -12.15 -9.73
C VAL A 174 4.47 -11.78 -11.02
N GLN A 175 3.27 -12.32 -11.23
CA GLN A 175 2.52 -12.11 -12.48
C GLN A 175 1.01 -12.02 -12.22
N ARG A 176 0.31 -11.26 -13.05
CA ARG A 176 -1.15 -11.25 -13.08
C ARG A 176 -1.64 -12.59 -13.66
N GLN A 177 -2.58 -13.24 -12.98
CA GLN A 177 -3.29 -14.43 -13.46
C GLN A 177 -4.76 -14.07 -13.67
N GLY A 178 -5.24 -14.19 -14.90
CA GLY A 178 -6.63 -13.82 -15.22
C GLY A 178 -6.92 -12.34 -14.98
N LEU A 179 -8.16 -12.04 -14.58
CA LEU A 179 -8.63 -10.65 -14.46
C LEU A 179 -8.24 -10.01 -13.13
N LYS A 180 -8.36 -10.72 -12.00
CA LYS A 180 -8.24 -10.14 -10.65
C LYS A 180 -7.22 -10.80 -9.73
N GLN A 181 -6.46 -11.78 -10.24
CA GLN A 181 -5.54 -12.57 -9.44
C GLN A 181 -4.08 -12.26 -9.74
N ILE A 182 -3.22 -12.47 -8.74
CA ILE A 182 -1.77 -12.36 -8.82
C ILE A 182 -1.17 -13.68 -8.33
N VAL A 183 -0.29 -14.25 -9.14
CA VAL A 183 0.51 -15.43 -8.80
C VAL A 183 1.88 -14.99 -8.37
N VAL A 184 2.31 -15.49 -7.21
CA VAL A 184 3.64 -15.29 -6.67
C VAL A 184 4.32 -16.63 -6.49
N GLN A 185 5.54 -16.76 -6.98
CA GLN A 185 6.39 -17.93 -6.78
C GLN A 185 7.73 -17.49 -6.22
N LEU A 186 8.10 -18.05 -5.06
CA LEU A 186 9.40 -17.81 -4.43
C LEU A 186 10.16 -19.13 -4.27
N PRO A 187 10.95 -19.54 -5.27
CA PRO A 187 11.81 -20.71 -5.17
C PRO A 187 12.89 -20.50 -4.10
N GLY A 188 13.14 -21.54 -3.28
CA GLY A 188 14.23 -21.53 -2.30
C GLY A 188 14.05 -20.56 -1.12
N VAL A 189 12.84 -20.07 -0.86
CA VAL A 189 12.57 -19.22 0.32
C VAL A 189 12.76 -20.01 1.62
N LYS A 190 13.56 -19.48 2.56
CA LYS A 190 13.89 -20.16 3.82
C LYS A 190 12.71 -20.23 4.80
N GLU A 191 11.93 -19.15 4.87
CA GLU A 191 10.79 -19.01 5.80
C GLU A 191 9.49 -18.73 5.04
N PRO A 192 8.80 -19.77 4.50
CA PRO A 192 7.54 -19.64 3.77
C PRO A 192 6.45 -18.82 4.49
N ARG A 193 6.31 -19.01 5.80
CA ARG A 193 5.26 -18.36 6.60
C ARG A 193 5.47 -16.85 6.68
N ARG A 194 6.70 -16.44 7.05
CA ARG A 194 7.07 -15.02 7.14
C ARG A 194 6.93 -14.29 5.80
N ALA A 195 7.32 -14.95 4.70
CA ALA A 195 7.14 -14.40 3.36
C ALA A 195 5.65 -14.23 3.01
N LYS A 196 4.83 -15.24 3.31
CA LYS A 196 3.38 -15.19 3.11
C LYS A 196 2.73 -14.06 3.92
N ASP A 197 3.10 -13.91 5.19
CA ASP A 197 2.50 -12.90 6.08
C ASP A 197 2.85 -11.48 5.59
N LEU A 198 4.11 -11.24 5.22
CA LEU A 198 4.53 -9.94 4.68
C LEU A 198 3.86 -9.60 3.34
N ILE A 199 3.59 -10.59 2.49
CA ILE A 199 2.88 -10.38 1.23
C ILE A 199 1.39 -10.10 1.48
N LYS A 200 0.78 -10.79 2.46
CA LYS A 200 -0.65 -10.67 2.77
C LYS A 200 -1.04 -9.40 3.49
N GLU A 201 -0.17 -8.87 4.34
CA GLU A 201 -0.46 -7.63 5.05
C GLU A 201 -0.64 -6.51 4.03
N THR A 202 -1.86 -5.97 3.90
CA THR A 202 -2.01 -4.64 3.29
C THR A 202 -1.14 -3.70 4.12
N ALA A 203 -0.39 -2.78 3.51
CA ALA A 203 0.39 -1.80 4.26
C ALA A 203 -0.18 -0.42 3.93
N LEU A 204 -1.47 -0.24 4.23
CA LEU A 204 -2.13 1.03 3.93
C LEU A 204 -1.63 2.07 4.94
N LEU A 205 -0.63 2.84 4.51
CA LEU A 205 -0.11 3.96 5.26
C LEU A 205 -0.99 5.18 5.01
N GLU A 206 -1.50 5.76 6.09
CA GLU A 206 -2.32 6.96 6.09
C GLU A 206 -1.78 7.96 7.12
N PHE A 207 -1.71 9.22 6.73
CA PHE A 207 -1.42 10.33 7.61
C PHE A 207 -2.74 11.03 7.94
N LYS A 208 -3.10 11.07 9.23
CA LYS A 208 -4.36 11.63 9.71
C LYS A 208 -4.11 12.63 10.83
N MET A 209 -4.90 13.70 10.89
CA MET A 209 -4.79 14.65 12.00
C MET A 209 -5.44 14.09 13.26
N LEU A 210 -4.84 14.34 14.43
CA LEU A 210 -5.52 14.11 15.69
C LEU A 210 -6.57 15.21 15.90
N ASP A 211 -7.71 14.86 16.49
CA ASP A 211 -8.62 15.86 17.05
C ASP A 211 -8.28 16.05 18.52
N GLU A 212 -7.59 17.14 18.82
CA GLU A 212 -7.16 17.47 20.17
C GLU A 212 -8.04 18.51 20.86
N ASP A 213 -8.94 19.15 20.12
CA ASP A 213 -9.78 20.24 20.61
C ASP A 213 -11.10 19.72 21.22
N ASN A 214 -11.42 18.45 20.98
CA ASN A 214 -12.65 17.83 21.45
C ASN A 214 -12.59 17.37 22.91
N GLN A 215 -13.67 17.62 23.68
CA GLN A 215 -13.82 17.16 25.05
C GLN A 215 -13.72 15.64 25.18
N LEU A 216 -14.11 14.89 24.15
CA LEU A 216 -14.03 13.43 24.12
C LEU A 216 -12.61 12.88 24.31
N LYS A 217 -11.58 13.66 23.96
CA LYS A 217 -10.19 13.30 24.26
C LYS A 217 -9.94 13.17 25.76
N LEU A 218 -10.55 14.03 26.60
CA LEU A 218 -10.36 13.99 28.05
C LEU A 218 -11.00 12.76 28.70
N ASP A 219 -12.03 12.19 28.06
CA ASP A 219 -12.72 10.99 28.55
C ASP A 219 -11.99 9.69 28.15
N LEU A 220 -11.02 9.76 27.24
CA LEU A 220 -10.29 8.58 26.78
C LEU A 220 -9.26 8.11 27.83
N PRO A 221 -9.24 6.81 28.16
CA PRO A 221 -8.27 6.27 29.10
C PRO A 221 -6.85 6.35 28.53
N ALA A 222 -5.87 6.69 29.38
CA ALA A 222 -4.47 6.84 28.96
C ALA A 222 -3.83 5.54 28.45
N ARG A 223 -4.23 4.38 28.99
CA ARG A 223 -3.71 3.06 28.61
C ARG A 223 -4.76 2.01 28.94
N ILE A 224 -5.08 1.13 27.99
CA ILE A 224 -6.01 0.01 28.20
C ILE A 224 -5.36 -1.32 27.82
N PRO A 225 -5.74 -2.43 28.47
CA PRO A 225 -5.45 -3.78 27.96
C PRO A 225 -6.11 -3.99 26.59
N LYS A 226 -5.46 -4.78 25.73
CA LYS A 226 -5.94 -5.10 24.37
C LYS A 226 -7.37 -5.65 24.36
N GLU A 227 -7.76 -6.41 25.38
CA GLU A 227 -9.06 -7.07 25.47
C GLU A 227 -10.22 -6.06 25.60
N LYS A 228 -9.95 -4.85 26.06
CA LYS A 228 -10.96 -3.79 26.28
C LYS A 228 -11.14 -2.87 25.08
N GLU A 229 -10.39 -3.07 24.00
CA GLU A 229 -10.44 -2.24 22.79
C GLU A 229 -11.87 -2.12 22.23
N ALA A 230 -12.56 -3.25 22.09
CA ALA A 230 -13.92 -3.30 21.56
C ALA A 230 -14.97 -2.66 22.48
N GLU A 231 -14.73 -2.66 23.80
CA GLU A 231 -15.62 -2.04 24.77
C GLU A 231 -15.57 -0.52 24.65
N ILE A 232 -14.36 0.05 24.54
CA ILE A 232 -14.15 1.50 24.38
C ILE A 232 -14.78 1.99 23.08
N LEU A 233 -14.61 1.26 21.98
CA LEU A 233 -15.23 1.62 20.69
C LEU A 233 -16.76 1.70 20.80
N LYS A 234 -17.41 0.72 21.42
CA LYS A 234 -18.88 0.72 21.61
C LYS A 234 -19.37 1.85 22.49
N GLN A 235 -18.63 2.18 23.56
CA GLN A 235 -19.00 3.28 24.45
C GLN A 235 -18.87 4.64 23.77
N ALA A 236 -17.83 4.80 22.94
CA ALA A 236 -17.55 6.05 22.24
C ALA A 236 -18.39 6.25 20.98
N GLU A 237 -18.90 5.18 20.34
CA GLU A 237 -19.65 5.24 19.08
C GLU A 237 -20.80 6.25 19.10
N SER A 238 -21.54 6.30 20.22
CA SER A 238 -22.66 7.24 20.40
C SER A 238 -22.26 8.70 20.61
N LYS A 239 -21.01 8.96 21.01
CA LYS A 239 -20.51 10.29 21.33
C LYS A 239 -19.59 10.85 20.25
N LEU A 240 -19.15 10.04 19.30
CA LEU A 240 -18.19 10.47 18.27
C LEU A 240 -18.76 11.58 17.39
N PRO A 241 -18.03 12.70 17.21
CA PRO A 241 -18.40 13.74 16.26
C PRO A 241 -18.43 13.20 14.83
N VAL A 242 -19.24 13.83 14.00
CA VAL A 242 -19.28 13.54 12.57
C VAL A 242 -17.90 13.84 11.97
N GLY A 243 -17.29 12.82 11.36
CA GLY A 243 -15.97 12.94 10.73
C GLY A 243 -14.79 12.47 11.60
N ASP A 244 -15.04 12.00 12.82
CA ASP A 244 -13.98 11.51 13.72
C ASP A 244 -14.09 10.02 13.99
N GLN A 245 -12.96 9.41 14.36
CA GLN A 245 -12.85 8.00 14.74
C GLN A 245 -11.80 7.82 15.82
N ILE A 246 -11.88 6.70 16.54
CA ILE A 246 -10.86 6.30 17.49
C ILE A 246 -9.96 5.27 16.84
N LEU A 247 -8.66 5.51 16.89
CA LEU A 247 -7.63 4.56 16.52
C LEU A 247 -6.69 4.34 17.71
N PHE A 248 -5.97 3.22 17.70
CA PHE A 248 -5.15 2.82 18.84
C PHE A 248 -3.68 2.70 18.47
N GLU A 249 -2.81 3.24 19.31
CA GLU A 249 -1.38 2.97 19.30
C GLU A 249 -1.10 1.66 20.03
N ARG A 250 -0.25 0.81 19.45
CA ARG A 250 0.17 -0.45 20.10
C ARG A 250 1.44 -0.21 20.92
N VAL A 251 1.33 -0.41 22.23
CA VAL A 251 2.47 -0.32 23.14
C VAL A 251 2.72 -1.68 23.76
N VAL A 252 3.93 -2.19 23.59
CA VAL A 252 4.38 -3.43 24.23
C VAL A 252 5.28 -3.08 25.39
N ASP A 253 4.90 -3.55 26.57
CA ASP A 253 5.69 -3.38 27.78
C ASP A 253 6.96 -4.25 27.70
N LYS A 254 8.15 -3.64 27.75
CA LYS A 254 9.42 -4.34 27.52
C LYS A 254 9.75 -5.36 28.61
N ASP A 255 9.26 -5.15 29.83
CA ASP A 255 9.58 -6.01 30.98
C ASP A 255 8.59 -7.17 31.11
N THR A 256 7.30 -6.89 30.89
CA THR A 256 6.22 -7.87 31.09
C THR A 256 5.76 -8.54 29.80
N GLY A 257 6.14 -8.01 28.63
CA GLY A 257 5.67 -8.46 27.31
C GLY A 257 4.17 -8.22 27.07
N ARG A 258 3.47 -7.54 28.00
CA ARG A 258 2.04 -7.29 27.90
C ARG A 258 1.76 -6.21 26.86
N GLU A 259 0.80 -6.47 25.99
CA GLU A 259 0.33 -5.51 24.99
C GLU A 259 -0.73 -4.59 25.59
N TYR A 260 -0.59 -3.30 25.33
CA TYR A 260 -1.54 -2.28 25.68
C TYR A 260 -1.89 -1.44 24.47
N ARG A 261 -3.05 -0.80 24.55
CA ARG A 261 -3.55 0.15 23.55
C ARG A 261 -3.66 1.53 24.16
N ILE A 262 -3.29 2.54 23.39
CA ILE A 262 -3.55 3.95 23.73
C ILE A 262 -4.53 4.48 22.69
N PRO A 263 -5.78 4.80 23.08
CA PRO A 263 -6.75 5.39 22.17
C PRO A 263 -6.40 6.85 21.84
N TYR A 264 -6.53 7.20 20.57
CA TYR A 264 -6.48 8.58 20.10
C TYR A 264 -7.74 8.90 19.30
N LEU A 265 -8.25 10.11 19.50
CA LEU A 265 -9.27 10.67 18.63
C LEU A 265 -8.59 11.22 17.36
N VAL A 266 -8.98 10.68 16.21
CA VAL A 266 -8.35 10.95 14.92
C VAL A 266 -9.42 11.35 13.91
N LYS A 267 -9.13 12.35 13.08
CA LYS A 267 -10.01 12.71 11.97
C LYS A 267 -10.09 11.55 10.97
N LYS A 268 -11.30 11.20 10.52
CA LYS A 268 -11.51 10.20 9.45
C LYS A 268 -10.87 10.62 8.13
N ARG A 269 -10.79 11.93 7.88
CA ARG A 269 -10.14 12.50 6.69
C ARG A 269 -8.66 12.10 6.67
N VAL A 270 -8.28 11.41 5.59
CA VAL A 270 -6.88 11.11 5.28
C VAL A 270 -6.26 12.35 4.66
N MET A 271 -5.16 12.83 5.24
CA MET A 271 -4.44 14.00 4.73
C MET A 271 -3.45 13.60 3.64
N LEU A 272 -2.76 12.47 3.83
CA LEU A 272 -1.79 11.93 2.88
C LEU A 272 -1.78 10.40 2.98
N THR A 273 -1.44 9.72 1.89
CA THR A 273 -1.33 8.26 1.84
C THR A 273 0.08 7.80 1.45
N GLY A 274 0.39 6.53 1.69
CA GLY A 274 1.72 5.95 1.38
C GLY A 274 2.06 5.85 -0.11
N ASP A 275 1.10 6.07 -1.02
CA ASP A 275 1.30 6.04 -2.47
C ASP A 275 2.19 7.18 -3.00
N VAL A 276 2.35 8.25 -2.22
CA VAL A 276 3.24 9.38 -2.55
C VAL A 276 4.67 9.23 -1.97
N LEU A 277 4.99 8.05 -1.44
CA LEU A 277 6.33 7.74 -0.92
C LEU A 277 7.21 7.19 -2.04
N SER A 278 8.43 7.72 -2.14
CA SER A 278 9.47 7.20 -3.04
C SER A 278 10.35 6.15 -2.36
N ASP A 279 10.52 6.22 -1.04
CA ASP A 279 11.40 5.33 -0.29
C ASP A 279 11.04 5.28 1.20
N ALA A 280 11.30 4.14 1.84
CA ALA A 280 11.17 3.96 3.29
C ALA A 280 12.21 2.97 3.80
N ARG A 281 13.06 3.38 4.74
CA ARG A 281 14.16 2.54 5.25
C ARG A 281 14.35 2.67 6.74
N VAL A 282 14.70 1.56 7.39
CA VAL A 282 15.14 1.58 8.79
C VAL A 282 16.55 2.20 8.84
N SER A 283 16.71 3.18 9.71
CA SER A 283 17.96 3.85 10.00
C SER A 283 18.20 3.85 11.51
N ILE A 284 19.45 4.00 11.92
CA ILE A 284 19.83 4.03 13.34
C ILE A 284 20.23 5.47 13.67
N GLY A 285 19.56 6.05 14.65
CA GLY A 285 19.85 7.40 15.14
C GLY A 285 21.18 7.46 15.88
N GLN A 286 21.63 8.67 16.21
CA GLN A 286 22.91 8.90 16.91
C GLN A 286 22.99 8.20 18.28
N PHE A 287 21.85 7.96 18.92
CA PHE A 287 21.73 7.29 20.21
C PHE A 287 21.45 5.79 20.11
N ASN A 288 21.67 5.18 18.94
CA ASN A 288 21.39 3.78 18.65
C ASN A 288 19.89 3.40 18.68
N ASP A 289 19.01 4.41 18.58
CA ASP A 289 17.57 4.19 18.47
C ASP A 289 17.18 3.96 17.00
N PRO A 290 16.52 2.84 16.66
CA PRO A 290 16.04 2.61 15.31
C PRO A 290 14.86 3.53 14.98
N TYR A 291 14.88 4.14 13.80
CA TYR A 291 13.76 4.92 13.27
C TYR A 291 13.52 4.56 11.80
N VAL A 292 12.31 4.83 11.32
CA VAL A 292 11.97 4.67 9.90
C VAL A 292 12.12 6.02 9.22
N SER A 293 13.07 6.12 8.30
CA SER A 293 13.22 7.28 7.41
C SER A 293 12.28 7.11 6.22
N ILE A 294 11.46 8.12 5.95
CA ILE A 294 10.51 8.13 4.84
C ILE A 294 10.88 9.27 3.88
N THR A 295 10.86 8.99 2.59
CA THR A 295 11.10 9.97 1.53
C THR A 295 9.86 10.09 0.66
N PHE A 296 9.37 11.31 0.48
CA PHE A 296 8.26 11.59 -0.44
C PHE A 296 8.75 11.73 -1.88
N ASP A 297 7.87 11.48 -2.85
CA ASP A 297 8.11 11.92 -4.22
C ASP A 297 7.86 13.43 -4.38
N ALA A 298 8.03 13.97 -5.59
CA ALA A 298 7.87 15.39 -5.85
C ALA A 298 6.43 15.91 -5.62
N LYS A 299 5.41 15.05 -5.78
CA LYS A 299 4.00 15.39 -5.55
C LYS A 299 3.70 15.35 -4.05
N GLY A 300 4.06 14.24 -3.40
CA GLY A 300 3.91 14.03 -1.96
C GLY A 300 4.61 15.09 -1.13
N GLY A 301 5.80 15.53 -1.56
CA GLY A 301 6.54 16.60 -0.90
C GLY A 301 5.76 17.91 -0.85
N ARG A 302 5.11 18.31 -1.95
CA ARG A 302 4.28 19.54 -2.01
C ARG A 302 3.01 19.41 -1.18
N GLU A 303 2.37 18.24 -1.23
CA GLU A 303 1.17 17.98 -0.42
C GLU A 303 1.51 18.01 1.07
N PHE A 304 2.60 17.34 1.48
CA PHE A 304 3.06 17.33 2.86
C PHE A 304 3.50 18.71 3.36
N GLU A 305 4.20 19.50 2.51
CA GLU A 305 4.54 20.90 2.80
C GLU A 305 3.28 21.72 3.11
N ARG A 306 2.27 21.65 2.24
CA ARG A 306 1.01 22.39 2.43
C ARG A 306 0.28 21.95 3.71
N ILE A 307 0.13 20.63 3.92
CA ILE A 307 -0.57 20.07 5.08
C ILE A 307 0.11 20.50 6.38
N THR A 308 1.43 20.42 6.44
CA THR A 308 2.19 20.79 7.65
C THR A 308 2.19 22.30 7.89
N ALA A 309 2.23 23.12 6.84
CA ALA A 309 2.12 24.57 6.93
C ALA A 309 0.75 25.03 7.49
N GLU A 310 -0.34 24.38 7.08
CA GLU A 310 -1.70 24.68 7.56
C GLU A 310 -1.96 24.17 8.99
N ASN A 311 -1.15 23.22 9.48
CA ASN A 311 -1.38 22.50 10.74
C ASN A 311 -0.23 22.61 11.74
N VAL A 312 0.42 23.77 11.79
CA VAL A 312 1.50 24.05 12.74
C VAL A 312 1.05 23.81 14.19
N LYS A 313 1.88 23.09 14.96
CA LYS A 313 1.64 22.67 16.36
C LYS A 313 0.47 21.69 16.58
N LYS A 314 -0.14 21.17 15.52
CA LYS A 314 -1.15 20.09 15.63
C LYS A 314 -0.47 18.74 15.42
N ARG A 315 -0.93 17.72 16.15
CA ARG A 315 -0.41 16.36 16.01
C ARG A 315 -1.01 15.66 14.80
N MET A 316 -0.15 14.93 14.09
CA MET A 316 -0.50 14.06 12.98
C MET A 316 -0.14 12.63 13.36
N ALA A 317 -1.10 11.73 13.23
CA ALA A 317 -0.92 10.29 13.38
C ALA A 317 -0.42 9.69 12.08
N ILE A 318 0.54 8.77 12.21
CA ILE A 318 0.91 7.84 11.17
C ILE A 318 0.14 6.55 11.46
N VAL A 319 -0.72 6.16 10.53
CA VAL A 319 -1.62 5.01 10.68
C VAL A 319 -1.24 3.96 9.65
N LEU A 320 -1.03 2.73 10.11
CA LEU A 320 -0.81 1.56 9.28
C LEU A 320 -1.86 0.51 9.65
N ASP A 321 -2.75 0.21 8.70
CA ASP A 321 -3.86 -0.76 8.86
C ASP A 321 -4.67 -0.54 10.15
N ASN A 322 -5.15 0.70 10.33
CA ASN A 322 -5.91 1.17 11.50
C ASN A 322 -5.15 1.13 12.85
N THR A 323 -3.84 0.91 12.85
CA THR A 323 -2.99 1.00 14.04
C THR A 323 -2.12 2.25 13.95
N ILE A 324 -2.06 3.04 15.04
CA ILE A 324 -1.17 4.20 15.13
C ILE A 324 0.24 3.72 15.52
N TYR A 325 1.24 4.36 14.91
CA TYR A 325 2.67 4.14 15.17
C TYR A 325 3.39 5.42 15.61
#